data_AF-A0A1E5NBT3-F1
#
_entry.id   AF-A0A1E5NBT3-F1
#
_cell.length_a   1.000
_cell.length_b   1.000
_cell.length_c   1.000
_cell.angle_alpha   90.00
_cell.angle_beta   90.00
_cell.angle_gamma   90.00
#
_symmetry.space_group_name_H-M   'P 1'
#
loop_
_entity.id
_entity.type
_entity.pdbx_description
1 polymer ?
#
loop_
_entity_poly.entity_id
_entity_poly.type
_entity_poly.pdbx_seq_one_letter_code
_entity_poly.pdbx_strand_id
1 'polypeptide(L)'
;MGINLDNYVTISLEKIKYYKEVILKDKIEIISKNENGIVNVIPYNKIDYLFNNNLEENPLFNKAQYYIYKSYLDMIEFFMNPNELNNRDYFYSIFTNCKDPIEYTGKAQEAILENILSMNEYQRVENIKNLIIELEIEENREKFTSKAAGILGEILVRLGLMIRINVIGNISENNENLKSKNYNTNYEELMKSVAESSFVLLNKNYEKPDIFSNVIGFTGCNIIDHSNRLFINTIEFMIFYNKNISMGILSKIRAKWKNDYMPYYAKISNKNKFIKDISKLDNIFKLGIRQFDYSEIVNMSIAAFLHDITLTEIINYLPTQNVNINNELYSHSIKSYNYIKYSISNNQDINLAVGVHHEYYGYGDGLAVTLCEAMRTKRPNFEYPYLISFDSKDIFNFTAFIYYPVKIIEILDLYDFLKYKHDICINEINTDIEIIDYIYDNFLKDEVKIDYIIFSIFKNYLSSKYKG
;
A
#
# COMPACT_ATOMS: atom_id res chain seq x y z
N MET A 1 -30.50 -20.77 22.16
CA MET A 1 -29.94 -20.36 20.84
C MET A 1 -29.04 -21.50 20.38
N GLY A 2 -29.30 -22.10 19.22
CA GLY A 2 -28.38 -23.10 18.66
C GLY A 2 -27.21 -22.38 18.00
N ILE A 3 -25.98 -22.70 18.39
CA ILE A 3 -24.80 -22.21 17.68
C ILE A 3 -24.67 -23.00 16.38
N ASN A 4 -24.55 -22.31 15.23
CA ASN A 4 -24.23 -22.96 13.97
C ASN A 4 -22.74 -23.38 13.99
N LEU A 5 -22.49 -24.69 13.92
CA LEU A 5 -21.13 -25.26 13.98
C LEU A 5 -20.52 -25.52 12.59
N ASP A 6 -21.17 -25.12 11.49
CA ASP A 6 -20.68 -25.37 10.12
C ASP A 6 -19.30 -24.74 9.84
N ASN A 7 -18.97 -23.66 10.55
CA ASN A 7 -17.67 -22.96 10.44
C ASN A 7 -16.65 -23.40 11.51
N TYR A 8 -16.97 -24.40 12.31
CA TYR A 8 -16.15 -24.88 13.41
C TYR A 8 -15.60 -26.27 13.13
N VAL A 9 -14.40 -26.53 13.65
CA VAL A 9 -13.72 -27.83 13.55
C VAL A 9 -13.46 -28.36 14.96
N THR A 10 -13.50 -29.68 15.11
CA THR A 10 -13.20 -30.34 16.38
C THR A 10 -11.71 -30.22 16.72
N ILE A 11 -11.40 -29.90 17.97
CA ILE A 11 -10.04 -29.79 18.49
C ILE A 11 -9.91 -30.59 19.80
N SER A 12 -8.78 -31.28 20.00
CA SER A 12 -8.54 -32.05 21.22
C SER A 12 -8.11 -31.15 22.39
N LEU A 13 -8.36 -31.58 23.63
CA LEU A 13 -7.87 -30.87 24.82
C LEU A 13 -6.34 -30.73 24.83
N GLU A 14 -5.62 -31.73 24.32
CA GLU A 14 -4.16 -31.68 24.18
C GLU A 14 -3.72 -30.58 23.22
N LYS A 15 -4.38 -30.44 22.07
CA LYS A 15 -4.12 -29.35 21.12
C LYS A 15 -4.50 -27.98 21.71
N ILE A 16 -5.64 -27.88 22.40
CA ILE A 16 -6.03 -26.63 23.10
C ILE A 16 -4.98 -26.25 24.15
N LYS A 17 -4.44 -27.23 24.88
CA LYS A 17 -3.36 -27.02 25.85
C LYS A 17 -2.06 -26.56 25.20
N TYR A 18 -1.73 -27.14 24.05
CA TYR A 18 -0.55 -26.77 23.26
C TYR A 18 -0.67 -25.34 22.68
N TYR A 19 -1.86 -24.92 22.24
CA TYR A 19 -2.14 -23.58 21.69
C TYR A 19 -2.57 -22.53 22.71
N LYS A 20 -2.53 -22.85 24.00
CA LYS A 20 -3.10 -22.04 25.09
C LYS A 20 -2.68 -20.57 25.02
N GLU A 21 -1.40 -20.30 24.78
CA GLU A 21 -0.86 -18.94 24.76
C GLU A 21 -1.41 -18.10 23.61
N VAL A 22 -1.53 -18.69 22.41
CA VAL A 22 -2.10 -18.03 21.23
C VAL A 22 -3.58 -17.76 21.44
N ILE A 23 -4.31 -18.75 21.98
CA ILE A 23 -5.74 -18.61 22.29
C ILE A 23 -6.00 -17.48 23.29
N LEU A 24 -5.17 -17.36 24.33
CA LEU A 24 -5.25 -16.28 25.33
C LEU A 24 -4.96 -14.90 24.73
N LYS A 25 -3.93 -14.80 23.87
CA LYS A 25 -3.48 -13.56 23.24
C LYS A 25 -4.52 -13.02 22.27
N ASP A 26 -4.99 -13.87 21.35
CA ASP A 26 -5.87 -13.48 20.25
C ASP A 26 -7.35 -13.54 20.64
N LYS A 27 -7.61 -13.79 21.93
CA LYS A 27 -8.94 -13.81 22.54
C LYS A 27 -9.89 -14.81 21.87
N ILE A 28 -9.35 -15.94 21.45
CA ILE A 28 -10.10 -16.97 20.71
C ILE A 28 -11.00 -17.74 21.68
N GLU A 29 -12.28 -17.85 21.34
CA GLU A 29 -13.24 -18.60 22.14
C GLU A 29 -13.26 -20.09 21.76
N ILE A 30 -13.41 -20.96 22.75
CA ILE A 30 -13.58 -22.40 22.54
C ILE A 30 -15.03 -22.76 22.85
N ILE A 31 -15.65 -23.56 22.00
CA ILE A 31 -17.00 -24.08 22.24
C ILE A 31 -16.89 -25.51 22.73
N SER A 32 -17.64 -25.87 23.76
CA SER A 32 -17.82 -27.26 24.17
C SER A 32 -19.26 -27.72 23.96
N LYS A 33 -19.43 -29.00 23.58
CA LYS A 33 -20.74 -29.66 23.49
C LYS A 33 -20.68 -31.03 24.15
N ASN A 34 -21.49 -31.25 25.17
CA ASN A 34 -21.55 -32.56 25.86
C ASN A 34 -22.52 -33.55 25.18
N GLU A 35 -22.51 -34.81 25.64
CA GLU A 35 -23.39 -35.87 25.10
C GLU A 35 -24.88 -35.54 25.23
N ASN A 36 -25.26 -34.71 26.21
CA ASN A 36 -26.64 -34.27 26.44
C ASN A 36 -27.03 -33.07 25.53
N GLY A 37 -26.15 -32.62 24.64
CA GLY A 37 -26.39 -31.51 23.72
C GLY A 37 -26.28 -30.11 24.34
N ILE A 38 -25.77 -30.00 25.57
CA ILE A 38 -25.50 -28.71 26.22
C ILE A 38 -24.26 -28.09 25.57
N VAL A 39 -24.42 -26.86 25.07
CA VAL A 39 -23.36 -26.10 24.41
C VAL A 39 -22.89 -24.98 25.33
N ASN A 40 -21.58 -24.88 25.56
CA ASN A 40 -20.98 -23.82 26.35
C ASN A 40 -19.95 -23.06 25.50
N VAL A 41 -19.93 -21.74 25.62
CA VAL A 41 -18.83 -20.91 25.13
C VAL A 41 -17.87 -20.70 26.29
N ILE A 42 -16.62 -21.12 26.10
CA ILE A 42 -15.54 -20.96 27.06
C ILE A 42 -14.76 -19.70 26.65
N PRO A 43 -14.85 -18.61 27.43
CA PRO A 43 -14.10 -17.40 27.14
C PRO A 43 -12.59 -17.69 27.18
N TYR A 44 -11.84 -17.04 26.30
CA TYR A 44 -10.37 -17.19 26.19
C TYR A 44 -9.67 -17.08 27.56
N ASN A 45 -10.07 -16.12 28.38
CA ASN A 45 -9.49 -15.86 29.71
C ASN A 45 -9.86 -16.89 30.79
N LYS A 46 -10.66 -17.91 30.44
CA LYS A 46 -11.06 -19.03 31.31
C LYS A 46 -10.62 -20.38 30.77
N ILE A 47 -9.78 -20.41 29.73
CA ILE A 47 -9.37 -21.66 29.08
C ILE A 47 -8.62 -22.61 30.02
N ASP A 48 -7.95 -22.09 31.04
CA ASP A 48 -7.29 -22.89 32.08
C ASP A 48 -8.24 -23.81 32.85
N TYR A 49 -9.52 -23.48 32.88
CA TYR A 49 -10.54 -24.32 33.47
C TYR A 49 -10.64 -25.69 32.79
N LEU A 50 -10.28 -25.78 31.49
CA LEU A 50 -10.32 -27.00 30.67
C LEU A 50 -9.19 -28.00 30.95
N PHE A 51 -8.24 -27.65 31.82
CA PHE A 51 -7.13 -28.53 32.17
C PHE A 51 -7.16 -29.00 33.62
N ASN A 52 -8.24 -28.74 34.34
CA ASN A 52 -8.39 -29.14 35.73
C ASN A 52 -8.90 -30.59 35.84
N ASN A 53 -8.33 -31.39 36.75
CA ASN A 53 -8.59 -32.83 36.85
C ASN A 53 -10.05 -33.18 37.20
N ASN A 54 -10.86 -32.21 37.66
CA ASN A 54 -12.25 -32.41 38.07
C ASN A 54 -13.29 -32.13 36.94
N LEU A 55 -12.86 -31.92 35.70
CA LEU A 55 -13.77 -31.66 34.57
C LEU A 55 -14.69 -32.83 34.23
N GLU A 56 -14.21 -34.06 34.41
CA GLU A 56 -14.99 -35.27 34.12
C GLU A 56 -16.18 -35.43 35.07
N GLU A 57 -16.08 -34.85 36.27
CA GLU A 57 -17.15 -34.82 37.27
C GLU A 57 -18.12 -33.64 37.05
N ASN A 58 -17.79 -32.69 36.16
CA ASN A 58 -18.62 -31.52 35.90
C ASN A 58 -19.73 -31.84 34.88
N PRO A 59 -21.02 -31.73 35.24
CA PRO A 59 -22.13 -32.06 34.34
C PRO A 59 -22.20 -31.22 33.05
N LEU A 60 -21.55 -30.05 33.01
CA LEU A 60 -21.46 -29.19 31.83
C LEU A 60 -20.38 -29.64 30.83
N PHE A 61 -19.36 -30.36 31.29
CA PHE A 61 -18.17 -30.71 30.49
C PHE A 61 -17.88 -32.21 30.40
N ASN A 62 -18.60 -33.04 31.16
CA ASN A 62 -18.47 -34.49 31.12
C ASN A 62 -18.63 -35.02 29.69
N LYS A 63 -17.57 -35.67 29.18
CA LYS A 63 -17.42 -36.16 27.80
C LYS A 63 -17.73 -35.12 26.71
N ALA A 64 -17.40 -33.86 26.95
CA ALA A 64 -17.62 -32.82 25.96
C ALA A 64 -16.64 -32.93 24.78
N GLN A 65 -17.15 -32.66 23.57
CA GLN A 65 -16.34 -32.36 22.40
C GLN A 65 -16.06 -30.86 22.34
N TYR A 66 -14.86 -30.49 21.92
CA TYR A 66 -14.43 -29.10 21.83
C TYR A 66 -14.27 -28.67 20.38
N TYR A 67 -14.62 -27.41 20.13
CA TYR A 67 -14.64 -26.82 18.80
C TYR A 67 -13.95 -25.47 18.83
N ILE A 68 -13.26 -25.18 17.73
CA ILE A 68 -12.63 -23.91 17.43
C ILE A 68 -13.06 -23.49 16.02
N TYR A 69 -13.11 -22.19 15.76
CA TYR A 69 -13.44 -21.70 14.42
C TYR A 69 -12.35 -22.14 13.43
N LYS A 70 -12.74 -22.61 12.24
CA LYS A 70 -11.82 -23.21 11.27
C LYS A 70 -10.66 -22.27 10.91
N SER A 71 -10.95 -21.00 10.61
CA SER A 71 -9.90 -20.02 10.26
C SER A 71 -8.92 -19.73 11.41
N TYR A 72 -9.32 -19.90 12.67
CA TYR A 72 -8.41 -19.76 13.81
C TYR A 72 -7.50 -20.97 13.97
N LEU A 73 -8.00 -22.18 13.76
CA LEU A 73 -7.14 -23.36 13.79
C LEU A 73 -6.13 -23.32 12.65
N ASP A 74 -6.59 -22.98 11.44
CA ASP A 74 -5.72 -22.82 10.27
C ASP A 74 -4.63 -21.77 10.54
N MET A 75 -5.00 -20.63 11.14
CA MET A 75 -4.05 -19.58 11.56
C MET A 75 -3.07 -20.05 12.65
N ILE A 76 -3.53 -20.78 13.68
CA ILE A 76 -2.69 -21.25 14.78
C ILE A 76 -1.69 -22.31 14.28
N GLU A 77 -2.15 -23.28 13.48
CA GLU A 77 -1.31 -24.31 12.88
C GLU A 77 -0.26 -23.69 11.93
N PHE A 78 -0.65 -22.65 11.20
CA PHE A 78 0.19 -21.84 10.33
C PHE A 78 1.29 -21.05 11.06
N PHE A 79 1.09 -20.63 12.32
CA PHE A 79 2.12 -19.89 13.09
C PHE A 79 3.09 -20.79 13.88
N MET A 80 2.78 -22.07 14.06
CA MET A 80 3.59 -22.98 14.89
C MET A 80 4.63 -23.79 14.10
N ASN A 81 4.71 -23.63 12.76
CA ASN A 81 5.59 -24.44 11.89
C ASN A 81 6.66 -23.57 11.15
N PRO A 82 7.76 -23.16 11.81
CA PRO A 82 8.71 -22.17 11.27
C PRO A 82 9.49 -22.60 10.01
N ASN A 83 9.41 -23.86 9.57
CA ASN A 83 9.97 -24.30 8.29
C ASN A 83 9.14 -23.85 7.07
N GLU A 84 7.89 -23.41 7.27
CA GLU A 84 6.99 -22.96 6.20
C GLU A 84 7.26 -21.52 5.75
N LEU A 85 7.81 -20.67 6.63
CA LEU A 85 8.19 -19.28 6.34
C LEU A 85 9.17 -19.12 5.15
N ASN A 86 9.90 -20.18 4.81
CA ASN A 86 10.90 -20.20 3.74
C ASN A 86 10.44 -20.92 2.46
N ASN A 87 9.13 -21.19 2.30
CA ASN A 87 8.61 -21.82 1.08
C ASN A 87 7.85 -20.81 0.20
N ARG A 88 8.08 -20.92 -1.11
CA ARG A 88 7.35 -20.20 -2.16
C ARG A 88 5.83 -20.37 -2.04
N ASP A 89 5.37 -21.59 -1.79
CA ASP A 89 3.92 -21.88 -1.73
C ASP A 89 3.28 -21.17 -0.52
N TYR A 90 4.02 -21.05 0.59
CA TYR A 90 3.59 -20.30 1.76
C TYR A 90 3.52 -18.79 1.48
N PHE A 91 4.54 -18.23 0.82
CA PHE A 91 4.53 -16.83 0.39
C PHE A 91 3.28 -16.50 -0.44
N TYR A 92 2.97 -17.32 -1.44
CA TYR A 92 1.79 -17.10 -2.29
C TYR A 92 0.46 -17.45 -1.62
N SER A 93 0.45 -18.23 -0.53
CA SER A 93 -0.75 -18.44 0.28
C SER A 93 -1.19 -17.17 1.02
N ILE A 94 -0.22 -16.27 1.31
CA ILE A 94 -0.45 -14.98 1.97
C ILE A 94 -0.63 -13.89 0.92
N PHE A 95 0.38 -13.70 0.06
CA PHE A 95 0.38 -12.68 -0.98
C PHE A 95 -0.07 -13.26 -2.31
N THR A 96 -1.35 -13.65 -2.36
CA THR A 96 -1.96 -14.18 -3.58
C THR A 96 -1.87 -13.19 -4.75
N ASN A 97 -1.91 -11.89 -4.44
CA ASN A 97 -1.77 -10.80 -5.40
C ASN A 97 -0.36 -10.59 -5.97
N CYS A 98 0.66 -11.27 -5.44
CA CYS A 98 2.00 -11.30 -6.03
C CYS A 98 2.13 -12.36 -7.13
N LYS A 99 1.17 -13.28 -7.27
CA LYS A 99 1.18 -14.26 -8.34
C LYS A 99 0.61 -13.63 -9.61
N ASP A 100 1.45 -13.53 -10.65
CA ASP A 100 1.03 -12.92 -11.90
C ASP A 100 0.18 -13.88 -12.75
N PRO A 101 -0.96 -13.43 -13.32
CA PRO A 101 -1.77 -14.25 -14.20
C PRO A 101 -1.11 -14.50 -15.57
N ILE A 102 -0.14 -13.67 -15.98
CA ILE A 102 0.60 -13.84 -17.23
C ILE A 102 1.70 -14.88 -17.00
N GLU A 103 1.56 -16.06 -17.63
CA GLU A 103 2.40 -17.23 -17.37
C GLU A 103 3.91 -16.96 -17.45
N TYR A 104 4.37 -16.25 -18.49
CA TYR A 104 5.79 -15.92 -18.66
C TYR A 104 6.30 -15.01 -17.54
N THR A 105 5.58 -13.94 -17.22
CA THR A 105 5.93 -13.00 -16.13
C THR A 105 5.91 -13.71 -14.79
N GLY A 106 4.86 -14.49 -14.52
CA GLY A 106 4.71 -15.26 -13.29
C GLY A 106 5.88 -16.22 -13.07
N LYS A 107 6.24 -17.02 -14.07
CA LYS A 107 7.38 -17.96 -13.96
C LYS A 107 8.71 -17.25 -13.72
N ALA A 108 8.95 -16.12 -14.39
CA ALA A 108 10.19 -15.36 -14.21
C ALA A 108 10.31 -14.80 -12.78
N GLN A 109 9.23 -14.25 -12.24
CA GLN A 109 9.23 -13.73 -10.87
C GLN A 109 9.25 -14.82 -9.82
N GLU A 110 8.61 -15.96 -10.08
CA GLU A 110 8.66 -17.13 -9.23
C GLU A 110 10.10 -17.66 -9.08
N ALA A 111 10.86 -17.72 -10.18
CA ALA A 111 12.28 -18.08 -10.13
C ALA A 111 13.11 -17.07 -9.32
N ILE A 112 12.79 -15.78 -9.39
CA ILE A 112 13.43 -14.75 -8.56
C ILE A 112 13.08 -14.97 -7.08
N LEU A 113 11.82 -15.26 -6.75
CA LEU A 113 11.39 -15.56 -5.38
C LEU A 113 12.13 -16.78 -4.82
N GLU A 114 12.20 -17.89 -5.57
CA GLU A 114 12.94 -19.09 -5.16
C GLU A 114 14.43 -18.80 -4.93
N ASN A 115 15.02 -17.98 -5.80
CA ASN A 115 16.40 -17.53 -5.64
C ASN A 115 16.59 -16.72 -4.34
N ILE A 116 15.68 -15.78 -4.02
CA ILE A 116 15.71 -15.00 -2.77
C ILE A 116 15.56 -15.92 -1.54
N LEU A 117 14.61 -16.85 -1.58
CA LEU A 117 14.35 -17.80 -0.48
C LEU A 117 15.55 -18.73 -0.23
N SER A 118 16.33 -19.05 -1.26
CA SER A 118 17.58 -19.83 -1.13
C SER A 118 18.74 -19.06 -0.47
N MET A 119 18.66 -17.73 -0.40
CA MET A 119 19.67 -16.86 0.20
C MET A 119 19.33 -16.53 1.65
N ASN A 120 20.35 -16.38 2.49
CA ASN A 120 20.20 -15.75 3.79
C ASN A 120 20.06 -14.22 3.68
N GLU A 121 19.66 -13.56 4.76
CA GLU A 121 19.38 -12.11 4.77
C GLU A 121 20.57 -11.26 4.27
N TYR A 122 21.79 -11.55 4.72
CA TYR A 122 22.99 -10.84 4.28
C TYR A 122 23.23 -10.99 2.77
N GLN A 123 23.10 -12.22 2.25
CA GLN A 123 23.28 -12.50 0.83
C GLN A 123 22.24 -11.77 -0.03
N ARG A 124 20.99 -11.66 0.43
CA ARG A 124 19.94 -10.92 -0.26
C ARG A 124 20.32 -9.44 -0.41
N VAL A 125 20.82 -8.83 0.67
CA VAL A 125 21.24 -7.42 0.68
C VAL A 125 22.42 -7.17 -0.23
N GLU A 126 23.47 -8.00 -0.14
CA GLU A 126 24.65 -7.86 -1.00
C GLU A 126 24.32 -8.09 -2.47
N ASN A 127 23.37 -8.99 -2.79
CA ASN A 127 22.89 -9.17 -4.15
C ASN A 127 22.27 -7.88 -4.72
N ILE A 128 21.43 -7.19 -3.95
CA ILE A 128 20.87 -5.88 -4.35
C ILE A 128 21.96 -4.83 -4.52
N LYS A 129 22.90 -4.72 -3.57
CA LYS A 129 24.00 -3.74 -3.66
C LYS A 129 24.84 -3.93 -4.92
N ASN A 130 25.13 -5.17 -5.30
CA ASN A 130 25.88 -5.46 -6.53
C ASN A 130 25.10 -5.00 -7.78
N LEU A 131 23.79 -5.24 -7.83
CA LEU A 131 22.94 -4.75 -8.92
C LEU A 131 22.88 -3.21 -8.96
N ILE A 132 22.86 -2.54 -7.80
CA ILE A 132 22.92 -1.07 -7.71
C ILE A 132 24.24 -0.56 -8.30
N ILE A 133 25.37 -1.18 -7.96
CA ILE A 133 26.68 -0.82 -8.56
C ILE A 133 26.64 -0.97 -10.08
N GLU A 134 26.03 -2.04 -10.60
CA GLU A 134 25.86 -2.21 -12.04
C GLU A 134 24.97 -1.14 -12.68
N LEU A 135 23.92 -0.70 -11.97
CA LEU A 135 23.02 0.38 -12.39
C LEU A 135 23.78 1.73 -12.43
N GLU A 136 24.54 2.04 -11.40
CA GLU A 136 25.39 3.25 -11.29
C GLU A 136 26.45 3.30 -12.40
N ILE A 137 26.99 2.15 -12.83
CA ILE A 137 27.89 2.09 -13.99
C ILE A 137 27.14 2.54 -15.27
N GLU A 138 25.90 2.07 -15.47
CA GLU A 138 25.08 2.47 -16.61
C GLU A 138 24.64 3.95 -16.54
N GLU A 139 24.62 4.57 -15.35
CA GLU A 139 24.41 6.02 -15.21
C GLU A 139 25.50 6.87 -15.87
N ASN A 140 26.68 6.32 -16.17
CA ASN A 140 27.70 7.07 -16.90
C ASN A 140 27.45 7.13 -18.41
N ARG A 141 26.44 6.41 -18.92
CA ARG A 141 26.05 6.46 -20.33
C ARG A 141 25.19 7.69 -20.62
N GLU A 142 25.29 8.18 -21.85
CA GLU A 142 24.54 9.36 -22.32
C GLU A 142 23.01 9.14 -22.32
N LYS A 143 22.57 7.93 -22.64
CA LYS A 143 21.16 7.53 -22.72
C LYS A 143 20.78 6.53 -21.64
N PHE A 144 19.50 6.49 -21.31
CA PHE A 144 18.95 5.38 -20.54
C PHE A 144 18.84 4.14 -21.44
N THR A 145 19.67 3.12 -21.15
CA THR A 145 19.79 1.89 -21.95
C THR A 145 18.82 0.80 -21.53
N SER A 146 18.50 -0.10 -22.45
CA SER A 146 17.64 -1.26 -22.21
C SER A 146 18.24 -2.19 -21.15
N LYS A 147 19.58 -2.23 -21.05
CA LYS A 147 20.30 -2.95 -19.99
C LYS A 147 20.02 -2.33 -18.61
N ALA A 148 20.15 -1.01 -18.48
CA ALA A 148 19.84 -0.33 -17.22
C ALA A 148 18.36 -0.54 -16.82
N ALA A 149 17.44 -0.52 -17.79
CA ALA A 149 16.02 -0.79 -17.52
C ALA A 149 15.82 -2.22 -16.99
N GLY A 150 16.51 -3.20 -17.57
CA GLY A 150 16.53 -4.59 -17.10
C GLY A 150 17.06 -4.73 -15.66
N ILE A 151 18.20 -4.11 -15.35
CA ILE A 151 18.79 -4.10 -14.01
C ILE A 151 17.82 -3.46 -13.01
N LEU A 152 17.22 -2.32 -13.36
CA LEU A 152 16.26 -1.62 -12.52
C LEU A 152 15.03 -2.48 -12.24
N GLY A 153 14.47 -3.13 -13.26
CA GLY A 153 13.35 -4.08 -13.09
C GLY A 153 13.70 -5.23 -12.14
N GLU A 154 14.89 -5.81 -12.30
CA GLU A 154 15.36 -6.89 -11.43
C GLU A 154 15.51 -6.43 -9.97
N ILE A 155 16.12 -5.26 -9.73
CA ILE A 155 16.27 -4.71 -8.37
C ILE A 155 14.90 -4.49 -7.73
N LEU A 156 13.96 -3.86 -8.44
CA LEU A 156 12.65 -3.53 -7.90
C LEU A 156 11.81 -4.78 -7.59
N VAL A 157 11.81 -5.79 -8.48
CA VAL A 157 11.15 -7.07 -8.22
C VAL A 157 11.74 -7.74 -6.97
N ARG A 158 13.07 -7.82 -6.87
CA ARG A 158 13.73 -8.44 -5.72
C ARG A 158 13.43 -7.71 -4.42
N LEU A 159 13.53 -6.38 -4.40
CA LEU A 159 13.17 -5.56 -3.23
C LEU A 159 11.70 -5.76 -2.85
N GLY A 160 10.78 -5.77 -3.82
CA GLY A 160 9.34 -5.89 -3.57
C GLY A 160 8.96 -7.23 -2.95
N LEU A 161 9.63 -8.31 -3.37
CA LEU A 161 9.49 -9.65 -2.78
C LEU A 161 10.17 -9.74 -1.41
N MET A 162 11.41 -9.25 -1.27
CA MET A 162 12.16 -9.27 -0.01
C MET A 162 11.42 -8.55 1.12
N ILE A 163 10.86 -7.36 0.85
CA ILE A 163 10.15 -6.60 1.86
C ILE A 163 8.87 -7.33 2.29
N ARG A 164 8.15 -7.98 1.37
CA ARG A 164 6.96 -8.79 1.70
C ARG A 164 7.32 -10.05 2.49
N ILE A 165 8.45 -10.70 2.20
CA ILE A 165 8.97 -11.79 3.05
C ILE A 165 9.19 -11.28 4.48
N ASN A 166 9.73 -10.07 4.66
CA ASN A 166 9.91 -9.48 5.99
C ASN A 166 8.59 -9.11 6.68
N VAL A 167 7.55 -8.71 5.92
CA VAL A 167 6.20 -8.52 6.48
C VAL A 167 5.74 -9.81 7.16
N ILE A 168 5.89 -10.94 6.47
CA ILE A 168 5.54 -12.26 6.98
C ILE A 168 6.38 -12.60 8.24
N GLY A 169 7.70 -12.43 8.15
CA GLY A 169 8.62 -12.70 9.26
C GLY A 169 8.26 -11.92 10.53
N ASN A 170 8.03 -10.61 10.41
CA ASN A 170 7.66 -9.74 11.53
C ASN A 170 6.28 -10.07 12.15
N ILE A 171 5.36 -10.64 11.37
CA ILE A 171 4.09 -11.15 11.90
C ILE A 171 4.35 -12.40 12.76
N SER A 172 5.28 -13.28 12.34
CA SER A 172 5.62 -14.54 13.02
C SER A 172 6.50 -14.40 14.28
N GLU A 173 7.34 -13.36 14.36
CA GLU A 173 8.29 -13.13 15.46
C GLU A 173 7.69 -12.47 16.72
N ASN A 174 6.40 -12.18 16.75
CA ASN A 174 5.69 -11.70 17.96
C ASN A 174 5.49 -12.78 19.05
N ASN A 175 6.36 -13.79 19.08
CA ASN A 175 6.58 -14.75 20.16
C ASN A 175 7.83 -14.30 20.92
N GLU A 176 7.66 -13.85 22.17
CA GLU A 176 8.69 -13.19 23.00
C GLU A 176 10.03 -13.95 23.21
N ASN A 177 10.15 -15.19 22.70
CA ASN A 177 11.31 -16.05 22.88
C ASN A 177 12.34 -16.04 21.74
N LEU A 178 12.15 -15.25 20.68
CA LEU A 178 13.15 -15.08 19.61
C LEU A 178 13.61 -13.62 19.53
N LYS A 179 14.28 -13.14 20.59
CA LYS A 179 15.23 -12.01 20.47
C LYS A 179 16.47 -12.47 19.67
N SER A 180 16.29 -12.83 18.41
CA SER A 180 17.39 -13.12 17.49
C SER A 180 17.78 -11.85 16.76
N LYS A 181 18.87 -11.23 17.22
CA LYS A 181 19.79 -10.36 16.47
C LYS A 181 19.14 -9.61 15.29
N ASN A 182 18.58 -8.42 15.58
CA ASN A 182 18.23 -7.43 14.55
C ASN A 182 19.46 -7.15 13.68
N TYR A 183 19.59 -7.85 12.54
CA TYR A 183 20.26 -7.26 11.41
C TYR A 183 19.37 -6.08 11.02
N ASN A 184 19.85 -4.88 11.30
CA ASN A 184 19.20 -3.67 10.83
C ASN A 184 19.52 -3.56 9.33
N THR A 185 18.92 -4.44 8.52
CA THR A 185 19.05 -4.37 7.07
C THR A 185 18.47 -3.04 6.64
N ASN A 186 19.33 -2.14 6.15
CA ASN A 186 18.93 -0.78 5.81
C ASN A 186 18.21 -0.75 4.46
N TYR A 187 17.02 -1.37 4.39
CA TYR A 187 16.16 -1.35 3.21
C TYR A 187 15.84 0.07 2.77
N GLU A 188 15.72 1.02 3.71
CA GLU A 188 15.54 2.44 3.42
C GLU A 188 16.71 3.00 2.59
N GLU A 189 17.96 2.70 2.95
CA GLU A 189 19.13 3.12 2.17
C GLU A 189 19.19 2.43 0.79
N LEU A 190 18.89 1.13 0.70
CA LEU A 190 18.85 0.44 -0.59
C LEU A 190 17.81 1.06 -1.53
N MET A 191 16.57 1.27 -1.05
CA MET A 191 15.51 1.89 -1.84
C MET A 191 15.86 3.33 -2.22
N LYS A 192 16.51 4.06 -1.31
CA LYS A 192 17.00 5.40 -1.59
C LYS A 192 18.01 5.40 -2.73
N SER A 193 19.07 4.58 -2.67
CA SER A 193 20.05 4.48 -3.75
C SER A 193 19.39 4.14 -5.08
N VAL A 194 18.46 3.19 -5.11
CA VAL A 194 17.72 2.83 -6.33
C VAL A 194 16.87 3.99 -6.85
N ALA A 195 16.19 4.73 -5.98
CA ALA A 195 15.41 5.91 -6.35
C ALA A 195 16.26 7.05 -6.89
N GLU A 196 17.43 7.29 -6.28
CA GLU A 196 18.41 8.28 -6.73
C GLU A 196 18.96 7.93 -8.12
N SER A 197 19.40 6.67 -8.31
CA SER A 197 19.83 6.16 -9.62
C SER A 197 18.73 6.23 -10.68
N SER A 198 17.51 5.87 -10.31
CA SER A 198 16.35 5.92 -11.21
C SER A 198 16.04 7.36 -11.63
N PHE A 199 16.13 8.32 -10.71
CA PHE A 199 15.98 9.74 -11.04
C PHE A 199 17.03 10.20 -12.06
N VAL A 200 18.29 9.83 -11.88
CA VAL A 200 19.37 10.17 -12.82
C VAL A 200 19.11 9.57 -14.19
N LEU A 201 18.70 8.30 -14.27
CA LEU A 201 18.43 7.61 -15.53
C LEU A 201 17.19 8.16 -16.26
N LEU A 202 16.08 8.38 -15.55
CA LEU A 202 14.83 8.88 -16.11
C LEU A 202 14.91 10.35 -16.58
N ASN A 203 15.92 11.10 -16.13
CA ASN A 203 16.17 12.45 -16.60
C ASN A 203 16.98 12.50 -17.92
N LYS A 204 17.35 11.35 -18.48
CA LYS A 204 18.08 11.23 -19.76
C LYS A 204 17.14 10.97 -20.92
N ASN A 205 17.69 11.10 -22.14
CA ASN A 205 17.03 10.58 -23.32
C ASN A 205 17.04 9.05 -23.29
N TYR A 206 15.92 8.44 -23.68
CA TYR A 206 15.81 7.00 -23.81
C TYR A 206 16.57 6.47 -25.03
N GLU A 207 17.15 5.28 -24.89
CA GLU A 207 17.68 4.51 -26.03
C GLU A 207 16.57 4.19 -27.04
N LYS A 208 15.39 3.80 -26.53
CA LYS A 208 14.17 3.53 -27.30
C LYS A 208 12.93 3.97 -26.50
N PRO A 209 11.85 4.44 -27.15
CA PRO A 209 10.66 4.95 -26.44
C PRO A 209 9.96 3.93 -25.53
N ASP A 210 10.03 2.64 -25.88
CA ASP A 210 9.33 1.53 -25.24
C ASP A 210 10.26 0.70 -24.34
N ILE A 211 11.22 1.34 -23.67
CA ILE A 211 12.33 0.66 -22.98
C ILE A 211 11.89 -0.37 -21.93
N PHE A 212 10.75 -0.15 -21.29
CA PHE A 212 10.19 -1.04 -20.26
C PHE A 212 9.21 -2.10 -20.78
N SER A 213 8.84 -2.07 -22.07
CA SER A 213 7.79 -2.93 -22.65
C SER A 213 8.05 -4.43 -22.55
N ASN A 214 9.31 -4.84 -22.34
CA ASN A 214 9.75 -6.23 -22.27
C ASN A 214 10.58 -6.51 -21.01
N VAL A 215 10.48 -5.66 -19.99
CA VAL A 215 11.25 -5.79 -18.75
C VAL A 215 10.36 -6.43 -17.68
N ILE A 216 10.81 -7.56 -17.12
CA ILE A 216 10.13 -8.23 -16.00
C ILE A 216 10.01 -7.24 -14.83
N GLY A 217 8.82 -7.16 -14.24
CA GLY A 217 8.51 -6.19 -13.20
C GLY A 217 7.83 -4.93 -13.72
N PHE A 218 7.56 -4.79 -15.02
CA PHE A 218 6.73 -3.71 -15.57
C PHE A 218 5.60 -4.20 -16.50
N THR A 219 5.57 -5.48 -16.84
CA THR A 219 4.68 -6.05 -17.86
C THR A 219 3.52 -6.88 -17.29
N GLY A 220 3.58 -7.20 -16.00
CA GLY A 220 2.60 -8.00 -15.28
C GLY A 220 1.35 -7.24 -14.82
N CYS A 221 0.38 -7.99 -14.32
CA CYS A 221 -0.87 -7.49 -13.74
C CYS A 221 -0.91 -7.62 -12.19
N ASN A 222 0.14 -8.21 -11.59
CA ASN A 222 0.22 -8.39 -10.15
C ASN A 222 0.61 -7.10 -9.39
N ILE A 223 0.69 -7.21 -8.06
CA ILE A 223 1.03 -6.05 -7.21
C ILE A 223 2.51 -5.63 -7.31
N ILE A 224 3.42 -6.55 -7.67
CA ILE A 224 4.86 -6.23 -7.81
C ILE A 224 5.07 -5.30 -9.00
N ASP A 225 4.54 -5.67 -10.17
CA ASP A 225 4.63 -4.85 -11.38
C ASP A 225 3.90 -3.51 -11.22
N HIS A 226 2.75 -3.51 -10.52
CA HIS A 226 2.03 -2.29 -10.19
C HIS A 226 2.89 -1.33 -9.35
N SER A 227 3.46 -1.79 -8.23
CA SER A 227 4.34 -0.96 -7.38
C SER A 227 5.56 -0.44 -8.15
N ASN A 228 6.14 -1.25 -9.04
CA ASN A 228 7.29 -0.87 -9.86
C ASN A 228 6.93 0.20 -10.91
N ARG A 229 5.80 0.04 -11.61
CA ARG A 229 5.31 1.04 -12.57
C ARG A 229 4.99 2.35 -11.87
N LEU A 230 4.33 2.30 -10.72
CA LEU A 230 4.05 3.49 -9.90
C LEU A 230 5.33 4.20 -9.47
N PHE A 231 6.35 3.46 -9.04
CA PHE A 231 7.66 4.00 -8.68
C PHE A 231 8.28 4.80 -9.84
N ILE A 232 8.35 4.23 -11.05
CA ILE A 232 8.91 4.89 -12.24
C ILE A 232 8.05 6.07 -12.68
N ASN A 233 6.74 5.86 -12.81
CA ASN A 233 5.81 6.89 -13.27
C ASN A 233 5.76 8.08 -12.31
N THR A 234 5.95 7.87 -11.01
CA THR A 234 6.05 8.96 -10.02
C THR A 234 7.24 9.86 -10.30
N ILE A 235 8.42 9.27 -10.55
CA ILE A 235 9.63 10.05 -10.88
C ILE A 235 9.43 10.79 -12.21
N GLU A 236 9.03 10.09 -13.28
CA GLU A 236 8.82 10.70 -14.60
C GLU A 236 7.83 11.87 -14.53
N PHE A 237 6.70 11.65 -13.85
CA PHE A 237 5.65 12.65 -13.77
C PHE A 237 6.06 13.86 -12.93
N MET A 238 6.78 13.67 -11.82
CA MET A 238 7.27 14.79 -11.01
C MET A 238 8.34 15.60 -11.75
N ILE A 239 9.20 14.98 -12.56
CA ILE A 239 10.13 15.68 -13.46
C ILE A 239 9.34 16.50 -14.49
N PHE A 240 8.34 15.89 -15.15
CA PHE A 240 7.47 16.58 -16.11
C PHE A 240 6.72 17.75 -15.48
N TYR A 241 6.17 17.55 -14.29
CA TYR A 241 5.50 18.57 -13.50
C TYR A 241 6.45 19.75 -13.23
N ASN A 242 7.66 19.48 -12.73
CA ASN A 242 8.65 20.51 -12.45
C ASN A 242 9.01 21.33 -13.70
N LYS A 243 9.16 20.67 -14.86
CA LYS A 243 9.38 21.35 -16.14
C LYS A 243 8.22 22.28 -16.51
N ASN A 244 6.97 21.85 -16.30
CA ASN A 244 5.80 22.69 -16.55
C ASN A 244 5.71 23.89 -15.60
N ILE A 245 6.08 23.72 -14.32
CA ILE A 245 6.21 24.82 -13.37
C ILE A 245 7.25 25.83 -13.85
N SER A 246 8.45 25.38 -14.26
CA SER A 246 9.49 26.26 -14.84
C SER A 246 9.01 27.02 -16.08
N MET A 247 8.17 26.40 -16.90
CA MET A 247 7.59 27.01 -18.11
C MET A 247 6.41 27.96 -17.81
N GLY A 248 6.15 28.28 -16.54
CA GLY A 248 5.19 29.30 -16.14
C GLY A 248 3.74 28.84 -16.07
N ILE A 249 3.47 27.53 -15.94
CA ILE A 249 2.09 27.03 -15.78
C ILE A 249 1.40 27.62 -14.53
N LEU A 250 2.15 27.93 -13.47
CA LEU A 250 1.61 28.53 -12.25
C LEU A 250 0.93 29.88 -12.51
N SER A 251 1.54 30.74 -13.33
CA SER A 251 0.96 32.02 -13.72
C SER A 251 -0.35 31.83 -14.49
N LYS A 252 -0.41 30.81 -15.36
CA LYS A 252 -1.63 30.44 -16.08
C LYS A 252 -2.73 29.94 -15.15
N ILE A 253 -2.37 29.11 -14.15
CA ILE A 253 -3.30 28.63 -13.13
C ILE A 253 -3.86 29.81 -12.33
N ARG A 254 -3.00 30.72 -11.84
CA ARG A 254 -3.42 31.91 -11.08
C ARG A 254 -4.35 32.81 -11.88
N ALA A 255 -4.03 33.08 -13.15
CA ALA A 255 -4.87 33.91 -14.03
C ALA A 255 -6.26 33.30 -14.25
N LYS A 256 -6.36 31.96 -14.24
CA LYS A 256 -7.58 31.21 -14.48
C LYS A 256 -8.24 30.70 -13.20
N TRP A 257 -7.69 31.00 -12.01
CA TRP A 257 -8.12 30.42 -10.73
C TRP A 257 -9.62 30.48 -10.54
N LYS A 258 -10.20 31.68 -10.65
CA LYS A 258 -11.63 31.91 -10.38
C LYS A 258 -12.56 31.13 -11.32
N ASN A 259 -12.18 30.95 -12.58
CA ASN A 259 -13.05 30.41 -13.61
C ASN A 259 -12.84 28.90 -13.80
N ASP A 260 -11.59 28.46 -13.84
CA ASP A 260 -11.25 27.09 -14.27
C ASP A 260 -10.97 26.15 -13.08
N TYR A 261 -10.54 26.66 -11.92
CA TYR A 261 -10.04 25.82 -10.81
C TYR A 261 -10.85 25.95 -9.51
N MET A 262 -11.17 27.18 -9.09
CA MET A 262 -11.91 27.47 -7.86
C MET A 262 -13.22 26.68 -7.72
N PRO A 263 -14.03 26.43 -8.78
CA PRO A 263 -15.22 25.61 -8.66
C PRO A 263 -14.97 24.19 -8.11
N TYR A 264 -13.84 23.58 -8.45
CA TYR A 264 -13.47 22.24 -7.94
C TYR A 264 -13.11 22.31 -6.46
N TYR A 265 -12.30 23.29 -6.06
CA TYR A 265 -11.91 23.48 -4.65
C TYR A 265 -13.08 23.95 -3.77
N ALA A 266 -14.07 24.65 -4.34
CA ALA A 266 -15.31 24.97 -3.64
C ALA A 266 -16.08 23.71 -3.24
N LYS A 267 -16.18 22.72 -4.15
CA LYS A 267 -16.82 21.43 -3.85
C LYS A 267 -16.08 20.69 -2.72
N ILE A 268 -14.76 20.65 -2.76
CA ILE A 268 -13.93 20.01 -1.71
C ILE A 268 -14.12 20.70 -0.35
N SER A 269 -14.01 22.03 -0.32
CA SER A 269 -14.16 22.82 0.90
C SER A 269 -15.55 22.71 1.51
N ASN A 270 -16.61 22.67 0.69
CA ASN A 270 -18.00 22.56 1.14
C ASN A 270 -18.30 21.19 1.78
N LYS A 271 -17.88 20.09 1.14
CA LYS A 271 -18.10 18.73 1.68
C LYS A 271 -17.53 18.61 3.09
N ASN A 272 -16.32 19.11 3.26
CA ASN A 272 -15.55 18.83 4.46
C ASN A 272 -15.47 20.00 5.44
N LYS A 273 -16.08 21.17 5.15
CA LYS A 273 -16.02 22.37 6.00
C LYS A 273 -14.58 22.81 6.35
N PHE A 274 -13.66 22.73 5.40
CA PHE A 274 -12.24 22.95 5.69
C PHE A 274 -11.84 24.43 5.68
N ILE A 275 -12.37 25.28 4.79
CA ILE A 275 -11.93 26.67 4.62
C ILE A 275 -13.08 27.57 4.15
N LYS A 276 -13.10 28.82 4.63
CA LYS A 276 -14.13 29.83 4.29
C LYS A 276 -13.79 30.70 3.08
N ASP A 277 -12.53 31.10 2.91
CA ASP A 277 -12.12 31.96 1.79
C ASP A 277 -11.26 31.19 0.76
N ILE A 278 -11.90 30.81 -0.35
CA ILE A 278 -11.28 30.11 -1.47
C ILE A 278 -10.96 31.05 -2.66
N SER A 279 -11.11 32.36 -2.48
CA SER A 279 -11.04 33.35 -3.57
C SER A 279 -9.68 33.45 -4.25
N LYS A 280 -8.62 32.98 -3.58
CA LYS A 280 -7.25 32.93 -4.06
C LYS A 280 -6.66 31.54 -3.87
N LEU A 281 -5.81 31.13 -4.79
CA LEU A 281 -5.06 29.87 -4.73
C LEU A 281 -4.25 29.76 -3.44
N ASP A 282 -3.56 30.83 -3.02
CA ASP A 282 -2.67 30.81 -1.86
C ASP A 282 -3.43 30.72 -0.51
N ASN A 283 -4.77 30.83 -0.52
CA ASN A 283 -5.60 30.54 0.66
C ASN A 283 -5.90 29.03 0.80
N ILE A 284 -5.78 28.27 -0.30
CA ILE A 284 -6.00 26.83 -0.35
C ILE A 284 -4.67 26.10 -0.14
N PHE A 285 -3.65 26.55 -0.87
CA PHE A 285 -2.30 25.99 -0.88
C PHE A 285 -1.42 26.78 0.07
N LYS A 286 -1.01 26.16 1.17
CA LYS A 286 -0.04 26.76 2.08
C LYS A 286 1.26 27.02 1.32
N LEU A 287 1.71 28.28 1.31
CA LEU A 287 2.88 28.76 0.56
C LEU A 287 2.77 28.65 -0.98
N GLY A 288 1.57 28.38 -1.50
CA GLY A 288 1.32 28.26 -2.94
C GLY A 288 1.83 26.95 -3.56
N ILE A 289 1.70 26.85 -4.89
CA ILE A 289 2.18 25.70 -5.66
C ILE A 289 3.64 25.94 -6.08
N ARG A 290 4.49 24.94 -5.88
CA ARG A 290 5.92 24.98 -6.24
C ARG A 290 6.37 23.71 -6.96
N GLN A 291 7.63 23.73 -7.40
CA GLN A 291 8.37 22.54 -7.83
C GLN A 291 8.64 21.63 -6.64
N PHE A 292 8.71 20.33 -6.90
CA PHE A 292 9.25 19.36 -5.97
C PHE A 292 10.77 19.40 -5.99
N ASP A 293 11.40 19.36 -4.83
CA ASP A 293 12.84 19.20 -4.75
C ASP A 293 13.24 17.74 -5.02
N TYR A 294 14.55 17.52 -5.16
CA TYR A 294 15.11 16.19 -5.43
C TYR A 294 14.71 15.16 -4.37
N SER A 295 14.80 15.53 -3.09
CA SER A 295 14.47 14.64 -1.97
C SER A 295 12.99 14.26 -1.95
N GLU A 296 12.09 15.17 -2.30
CA GLU A 296 10.66 14.88 -2.40
C GLU A 296 10.36 13.90 -3.52
N ILE A 297 11.03 14.01 -4.68
CA ILE A 297 10.85 13.06 -5.78
C ILE A 297 11.33 11.66 -5.38
N VAL A 298 12.50 11.58 -4.75
CA VAL A 298 13.07 10.32 -4.23
C VAL A 298 12.16 9.72 -3.15
N ASN A 299 11.69 10.52 -2.19
CA ASN A 299 10.81 10.04 -1.12
C ASN A 299 9.46 9.56 -1.68
N MET A 300 8.88 10.29 -2.63
CA MET A 300 7.58 9.91 -3.21
C MET A 300 7.67 8.67 -4.09
N SER A 301 8.78 8.44 -4.80
CA SER A 301 8.95 7.19 -5.54
C SER A 301 9.02 5.99 -4.60
N ILE A 302 9.78 6.09 -3.50
CA ILE A 302 9.83 5.04 -2.46
C ILE A 302 8.44 4.83 -1.84
N ALA A 303 7.69 5.90 -1.54
CA ALA A 303 6.32 5.78 -1.05
C ALA A 303 5.42 5.06 -2.05
N ALA A 304 5.52 5.39 -3.35
CA ALA A 304 4.77 4.74 -4.41
C ALA A 304 5.15 3.25 -4.56
N PHE A 305 6.40 2.88 -4.28
CA PHE A 305 6.81 1.48 -4.26
C PHE A 305 6.23 0.70 -3.06
N LEU A 306 6.05 1.36 -1.91
CA LEU A 306 5.66 0.72 -0.66
C LEU A 306 4.16 0.82 -0.31
N HIS A 307 3.37 1.61 -1.05
CA HIS A 307 2.00 1.96 -0.65
C HIS A 307 1.12 0.73 -0.31
N ASP A 308 1.20 -0.32 -1.12
CA ASP A 308 0.45 -1.56 -1.02
C ASP A 308 1.25 -2.73 -0.41
N ILE A 309 2.27 -2.45 0.41
CA ILE A 309 3.16 -3.50 0.92
C ILE A 309 2.46 -4.54 1.82
N THR A 310 1.37 -4.15 2.49
CA THR A 310 0.58 -5.04 3.35
C THR A 310 -0.65 -5.63 2.68
N LEU A 311 -0.92 -5.30 1.41
CA LEU A 311 -2.06 -5.82 0.68
C LEU A 311 -1.77 -7.27 0.24
N THR A 312 -2.62 -8.21 0.63
CA THR A 312 -2.44 -9.66 0.41
C THR A 312 -3.19 -10.22 -0.79
N GLU A 313 -4.28 -9.56 -1.19
CA GLU A 313 -5.19 -9.99 -2.25
C GLU A 313 -5.45 -8.85 -3.25
N ILE A 314 -5.89 -9.16 -4.47
CA ILE A 314 -6.29 -8.12 -5.43
C ILE A 314 -7.72 -7.71 -5.09
N ILE A 315 -7.89 -6.46 -4.68
CA ILE A 315 -9.19 -5.91 -4.28
C ILE A 315 -9.48 -4.67 -5.12
N ASN A 316 -10.74 -4.47 -5.54
CA ASN A 316 -11.17 -3.21 -6.14
C ASN A 316 -11.41 -2.17 -5.02
N TYR A 317 -10.54 -1.17 -4.96
CA TYR A 317 -10.57 -0.09 -3.96
C TYR A 317 -11.08 1.24 -4.50
N LEU A 318 -11.59 1.28 -5.73
CA LEU A 318 -12.07 2.52 -6.33
C LEU A 318 -13.31 3.03 -5.59
N PRO A 319 -13.30 4.26 -5.03
CA PRO A 319 -14.44 4.84 -4.31
C PRO A 319 -15.55 5.29 -5.28
N THR A 320 -16.16 4.33 -5.97
CA THR A 320 -17.27 4.54 -6.93
C THR A 320 -18.59 4.07 -6.34
N GLN A 321 -19.71 4.60 -6.85
CA GLN A 321 -21.05 4.35 -6.29
C GLN A 321 -21.46 2.86 -6.26
N ASN A 322 -20.78 2.00 -7.02
CA ASN A 322 -21.10 0.58 -7.17
C ASN A 322 -20.29 -0.35 -6.25
N VAL A 323 -19.34 0.17 -5.47
CA VAL A 323 -18.53 -0.63 -4.54
C VAL A 323 -19.02 -0.36 -3.13
N ASN A 324 -19.48 -1.40 -2.43
CA ASN A 324 -19.84 -1.30 -1.02
C ASN A 324 -18.53 -1.23 -0.22
N ILE A 325 -18.03 -0.02 -0.03
CA ILE A 325 -16.79 0.26 0.69
C ILE A 325 -17.04 -0.05 2.18
N ASN A 326 -16.50 -1.18 2.65
CA ASN A 326 -16.29 -1.36 4.08
C ASN A 326 -14.94 -0.73 4.45
N ASN A 327 -14.84 -0.06 5.60
CA ASN A 327 -13.62 0.56 6.13
C ASN A 327 -12.40 -0.41 6.17
N GLU A 328 -12.64 -1.71 6.18
CA GLU A 328 -11.59 -2.75 6.11
C GLU A 328 -10.78 -2.69 4.82
N LEU A 329 -11.38 -2.23 3.71
CA LEU A 329 -10.78 -2.22 2.39
C LEU A 329 -9.64 -1.19 2.26
N TYR A 330 -9.79 -0.04 2.93
CA TYR A 330 -8.76 1.00 3.03
C TYR A 330 -7.78 0.80 4.20
N SER A 331 -8.01 -0.22 5.04
CA SER A 331 -7.14 -0.50 6.20
C SER A 331 -5.70 -0.83 5.82
N HIS A 332 -5.44 -1.28 4.58
CA HIS A 332 -4.09 -1.60 4.13
C HIS A 332 -3.19 -0.35 4.12
N SER A 333 -3.69 0.83 3.77
CA SER A 333 -2.91 2.07 3.80
C SER A 333 -2.39 2.39 5.21
N ILE A 334 -3.25 2.24 6.23
CA ILE A 334 -2.91 2.44 7.65
C ILE A 334 -2.01 1.32 8.17
N LYS A 335 -2.24 0.06 7.76
CA LYS A 335 -1.38 -1.08 8.10
C LYS A 335 0.03 -0.89 7.52
N SER A 336 0.12 -0.50 6.25
CA SER A 336 1.37 -0.17 5.55
C SER A 336 2.08 1.00 6.24
N TYR A 337 1.37 2.08 6.58
CA TYR A 337 1.94 3.21 7.35
C TYR A 337 2.60 2.73 8.64
N ASN A 338 1.89 1.94 9.43
CA ASN A 338 2.41 1.44 10.72
C ASN A 338 3.61 0.52 10.50
N TYR A 339 3.50 -0.45 9.59
CA TYR A 339 4.59 -1.37 9.28
C TYR A 339 5.86 -0.62 8.87
N ILE A 340 5.77 0.27 7.89
CA ILE A 340 6.95 0.98 7.37
C ILE A 340 7.57 1.86 8.46
N LYS A 341 6.75 2.60 9.22
CA LYS A 341 7.20 3.46 10.31
C LYS A 341 7.99 2.71 11.39
N TYR A 342 7.63 1.46 11.68
CA TYR A 342 8.25 0.69 12.76
C TYR A 342 9.32 -0.29 12.27
N SER A 343 9.34 -0.63 10.97
CA SER A 343 10.18 -1.72 10.45
C SER A 343 11.08 -1.34 9.29
N ILE A 344 10.86 -0.21 8.60
CA ILE A 344 11.56 0.11 7.34
C ILE A 344 12.13 1.52 7.34
N SER A 345 11.30 2.55 7.46
CA SER A 345 11.70 3.94 7.20
C SER A 345 11.37 4.85 8.37
N ASN A 346 12.36 5.65 8.77
CA ASN A 346 12.17 6.73 9.72
C ASN A 346 11.75 8.06 9.06
N ASN A 347 11.63 8.09 7.73
CA ASN A 347 11.26 9.27 6.97
C ASN A 347 9.74 9.51 7.03
N GLN A 348 9.35 10.64 7.62
CA GLN A 348 7.95 11.00 7.80
C GLN A 348 7.20 11.24 6.48
N ASP A 349 7.87 11.72 5.44
CA ASP A 349 7.24 11.98 4.13
C ASP A 349 6.85 10.66 3.46
N ILE A 350 7.75 9.68 3.47
CA ILE A 350 7.52 8.33 2.94
C ILE A 350 6.36 7.67 3.69
N ASN A 351 6.47 7.63 5.02
CA ASN A 351 5.47 7.03 5.88
C ASN A 351 4.10 7.68 5.65
N LEU A 352 4.02 9.01 5.76
CA LEU A 352 2.76 9.73 5.61
C LEU A 352 2.14 9.47 4.24
N ALA A 353 2.91 9.58 3.15
CA ALA A 353 2.41 9.34 1.79
C ALA A 353 1.78 7.94 1.66
N VAL A 354 2.42 6.91 2.21
CA VAL A 354 1.84 5.56 2.23
C VAL A 354 0.55 5.51 3.06
N GLY A 355 0.46 6.20 4.19
CA GLY A 355 -0.75 6.24 5.00
C GLY A 355 -1.94 7.00 4.40
N VAL A 356 -1.70 7.86 3.40
CA VAL A 356 -2.68 8.83 2.89
C VAL A 356 -2.89 8.75 1.36
N HIS A 357 -2.49 7.66 0.71
CA HIS A 357 -2.64 7.52 -0.75
C HIS A 357 -4.07 7.13 -1.20
N HIS A 358 -5.00 6.94 -0.26
CA HIS A 358 -6.43 6.71 -0.53
C HIS A 358 -7.33 7.74 0.16
N GLU A 359 -6.88 8.98 0.37
CA GLU A 359 -7.71 10.00 1.03
C GLU A 359 -8.82 10.52 0.13
N TYR A 360 -8.53 10.68 -1.18
CA TYR A 360 -9.48 11.14 -2.18
C TYR A 360 -10.29 12.38 -1.76
N TYR A 361 -9.66 13.36 -1.10
CA TYR A 361 -10.31 14.56 -0.55
C TYR A 361 -11.45 14.26 0.45
N GLY A 362 -11.29 13.21 1.25
CA GLY A 362 -12.29 12.78 2.23
C GLY A 362 -13.38 11.90 1.65
N TYR A 363 -13.11 11.22 0.53
CA TYR A 363 -13.98 10.20 -0.05
C TYR A 363 -13.44 8.78 0.14
N GLY A 364 -12.19 8.60 0.55
CA GLY A 364 -11.68 7.31 1.03
C GLY A 364 -11.38 7.34 2.53
N ASP A 365 -10.92 6.21 3.08
CA ASP A 365 -10.71 6.02 4.51
C ASP A 365 -9.22 5.82 4.87
N GLY A 366 -8.40 6.83 4.58
CA GLY A 366 -6.98 6.84 4.94
C GLY A 366 -6.67 7.43 6.32
N LEU A 367 -5.38 7.59 6.61
CA LEU A 367 -4.88 8.13 7.87
C LEU A 367 -5.33 9.59 8.13
N ALA A 368 -5.39 10.47 7.13
CA ALA A 368 -5.72 11.88 7.32
C ALA A 368 -7.20 12.10 7.67
N VAL A 369 -8.14 11.38 7.03
CA VAL A 369 -9.55 11.34 7.46
C VAL A 369 -9.65 10.86 8.91
N THR A 370 -9.00 9.75 9.26
CA THR A 370 -8.98 9.22 10.64
C THR A 370 -8.50 10.27 11.66
N LEU A 371 -7.42 10.97 11.33
CA LEU A 371 -6.87 12.05 12.15
C LEU A 371 -7.83 13.24 12.26
N CYS A 372 -8.49 13.62 11.17
CA CYS A 372 -9.46 14.71 11.14
C CYS A 372 -10.69 14.39 12.02
N GLU A 373 -11.23 13.18 11.93
CA GLU A 373 -12.37 12.74 12.75
C GLU A 373 -12.04 12.70 14.24
N ALA A 374 -10.86 12.17 14.59
CA ALA A 374 -10.36 12.18 15.96
C ALA A 374 -10.22 13.61 16.50
N MET A 375 -9.79 14.56 15.68
CA MET A 375 -9.70 15.97 16.07
C MET A 375 -11.07 16.63 16.22
N ARG A 376 -12.02 16.35 15.32
CA ARG A 376 -13.39 16.88 15.42
C ARG A 376 -14.12 16.37 16.65
N THR A 377 -13.85 15.13 17.06
CA THR A 377 -14.37 14.58 18.31
C THR A 377 -13.90 15.40 19.51
N LYS A 378 -12.65 15.87 19.52
CA LYS A 378 -12.09 16.72 20.59
C LYS A 378 -12.45 18.20 20.44
N ARG A 379 -12.64 18.67 19.21
CA ARG A 379 -12.91 20.07 18.84
C ARG A 379 -13.97 20.10 17.73
N PRO A 380 -15.28 20.10 18.07
CA PRO A 380 -16.36 19.96 17.08
C PRO A 380 -16.40 21.01 15.97
N ASN A 381 -15.88 22.21 16.23
CA ASN A 381 -15.81 23.31 15.28
C ASN A 381 -14.41 23.48 14.66
N PHE A 382 -13.59 22.42 14.65
CA PHE A 382 -12.26 22.47 14.05
C PHE A 382 -12.34 22.64 12.53
N GLU A 383 -11.64 23.68 12.05
CA GLU A 383 -11.43 24.00 10.64
C GLU A 383 -9.91 24.06 10.39
N TYR A 384 -9.46 23.53 9.25
CA TYR A 384 -8.05 23.61 8.90
C TYR A 384 -7.72 25.02 8.36
N PRO A 385 -6.56 25.61 8.72
CA PRO A 385 -6.14 26.89 8.14
C PRO A 385 -5.92 26.83 6.62
N TYR A 386 -5.38 25.70 6.13
CA TYR A 386 -5.12 25.44 4.72
C TYR A 386 -5.66 24.07 4.32
N LEU A 387 -5.91 23.86 3.03
CA LEU A 387 -6.44 22.58 2.55
C LEU A 387 -5.25 21.69 2.22
N ILE A 388 -4.24 22.28 1.59
CA ILE A 388 -3.14 21.58 0.94
C ILE A 388 -1.82 22.14 1.45
N SER A 389 -0.88 21.27 1.78
CA SER A 389 0.52 21.61 2.04
C SER A 389 1.48 20.63 1.37
N PHE A 390 2.67 21.11 1.03
CA PHE A 390 3.80 20.27 0.58
C PHE A 390 4.60 19.69 1.75
N ASP A 391 4.38 20.13 2.99
CA ASP A 391 5.13 19.68 4.18
C ASP A 391 4.30 18.68 4.99
N SER A 392 4.84 17.47 5.21
CA SER A 392 4.18 16.41 5.99
C SER A 392 3.88 16.83 7.43
N LYS A 393 4.70 17.71 8.01
CA LYS A 393 4.49 18.24 9.37
C LYS A 393 3.18 19.01 9.49
N ASP A 394 2.70 19.61 8.39
CA ASP A 394 1.44 20.35 8.43
C ASP A 394 0.22 19.45 8.61
N ILE A 395 0.31 18.19 8.20
CA ILE A 395 -0.78 17.23 8.39
C ILE A 395 -0.80 16.78 9.85
N PHE A 396 0.36 16.43 10.41
CA PHE A 396 0.48 16.03 11.82
C PHE A 396 0.17 17.17 12.81
N ASN A 397 0.46 18.42 12.43
CA ASN A 397 0.16 19.60 13.24
C ASN A 397 -1.25 20.18 12.99
N PHE A 398 -2.04 19.53 12.14
CA PHE A 398 -3.40 19.95 11.80
C PHE A 398 -3.50 21.37 11.21
N THR A 399 -2.46 21.81 10.48
CA THR A 399 -2.43 23.09 9.76
C THR A 399 -2.86 22.95 8.30
N ALA A 400 -2.76 21.74 7.73
CA ALA A 400 -3.35 21.38 6.44
C ALA A 400 -3.99 19.98 6.50
N PHE A 401 -4.99 19.74 5.64
CA PHE A 401 -5.66 18.43 5.56
C PHE A 401 -4.95 17.47 4.59
N ILE A 402 -4.42 17.99 3.48
CA ILE A 402 -3.87 17.19 2.38
C ILE A 402 -2.38 17.40 2.23
N TYR A 403 -1.65 16.28 2.21
CA TYR A 403 -0.26 16.25 1.78
C TYR A 403 -0.20 16.23 0.25
N TYR A 404 0.14 17.36 -0.36
CA TYR A 404 0.06 17.56 -1.81
C TYR A 404 0.85 16.54 -2.65
N PRO A 405 2.09 16.13 -2.28
CA PRO A 405 2.84 15.16 -3.06
C PRO A 405 2.09 13.83 -3.28
N VAL A 406 1.28 13.39 -2.31
CA VAL A 406 0.51 12.13 -2.43
C VAL A 406 -0.57 12.18 -3.52
N LYS A 407 -1.03 13.38 -3.90
CA LYS A 407 -2.06 13.54 -4.93
C LYS A 407 -1.57 13.15 -6.31
N ILE A 408 -0.25 13.11 -6.50
CA ILE A 408 0.37 12.51 -7.67
C ILE A 408 0.20 10.99 -7.64
N ILE A 409 0.52 10.36 -6.51
CA ILE A 409 0.39 8.92 -6.33
C ILE A 409 -1.07 8.49 -6.52
N GLU A 410 -2.04 9.20 -5.93
CA GLU A 410 -3.49 8.91 -6.12
C GLU A 410 -3.88 8.83 -7.60
N ILE A 411 -3.41 9.77 -8.43
CA ILE A 411 -3.78 9.82 -9.86
C ILE A 411 -3.05 8.73 -10.65
N LEU A 412 -1.77 8.50 -10.36
CA LEU A 412 -0.97 7.48 -11.03
C LEU A 412 -1.43 6.06 -10.67
N ASP A 413 -1.78 5.85 -9.41
CA ASP A 413 -2.36 4.60 -8.90
C ASP A 413 -3.68 4.28 -9.62
N LEU A 414 -4.62 5.23 -9.64
CA LEU A 414 -5.88 5.09 -10.38
C LEU A 414 -5.65 4.76 -11.87
N TYR A 415 -4.72 5.46 -12.52
CA TYR A 415 -4.42 5.24 -13.92
C TYR A 415 -3.81 3.85 -14.17
N ASP A 416 -2.84 3.42 -13.35
CA ASP A 416 -2.21 2.10 -13.48
C ASP A 416 -3.21 0.97 -13.22
N PHE A 417 -4.04 1.12 -12.19
CA PHE A 417 -5.11 0.19 -11.87
C PHE A 417 -6.06 0.01 -13.05
N LEU A 418 -6.56 1.10 -13.63
CA LEU A 418 -7.48 1.06 -14.77
C LEU A 418 -6.82 0.51 -16.04
N LYS A 419 -5.52 0.74 -16.23
CA LYS A 419 -4.78 0.30 -17.42
C LYS A 419 -4.41 -1.19 -17.40
N TYR A 420 -4.01 -1.71 -16.25
CA TYR A 420 -3.38 -3.04 -16.15
C TYR A 420 -4.20 -4.07 -15.37
N LYS A 421 -5.15 -3.67 -14.52
CA LYS A 421 -6.07 -4.60 -13.82
C LYS A 421 -7.42 -4.72 -14.53
N HIS A 422 -7.42 -4.47 -15.84
CA HIS A 422 -8.55 -4.45 -16.77
C HIS A 422 -9.49 -5.66 -16.61
N ASP A 423 -8.94 -6.87 -16.48
CA ASP A 423 -9.71 -8.13 -16.45
C ASP A 423 -10.57 -8.32 -15.19
N ILE A 424 -10.41 -7.48 -14.16
CA ILE A 424 -11.13 -7.59 -12.89
C ILE A 424 -12.28 -6.58 -12.78
N CYS A 425 -12.26 -5.47 -13.53
CA CYS A 425 -13.19 -4.35 -13.26
C CYS A 425 -14.07 -3.91 -14.44
N ILE A 426 -13.58 -3.69 -15.66
CA ILE A 426 -14.38 -3.08 -16.74
C ILE A 426 -13.85 -3.49 -18.13
N ASN A 427 -14.61 -4.27 -18.90
CA ASN A 427 -14.24 -4.73 -20.26
C ASN A 427 -14.25 -3.64 -21.37
N GLU A 428 -14.46 -2.38 -21.00
CA GLU A 428 -14.83 -1.28 -21.93
C GLU A 428 -13.81 -0.14 -22.01
N ILE A 429 -12.67 -0.23 -21.32
CA ILE A 429 -11.66 0.85 -21.27
C ILE A 429 -10.32 0.34 -21.82
N ASN A 430 -9.96 0.69 -23.04
CA ASN A 430 -8.77 0.16 -23.73
C ASN A 430 -7.74 1.23 -24.10
N THR A 431 -8.10 2.52 -24.00
CA THR A 431 -7.23 3.63 -24.40
C THR A 431 -6.97 4.60 -23.25
N ASP A 432 -5.84 5.29 -23.30
CA ASP A 432 -5.54 6.36 -22.35
C ASP A 432 -6.62 7.45 -22.32
N ILE A 433 -7.29 7.70 -23.46
CA ILE A 433 -8.38 8.69 -23.54
C ILE A 433 -9.59 8.19 -22.75
N GLU A 434 -9.99 6.93 -22.93
CA GLU A 434 -11.11 6.33 -22.18
C GLU A 434 -10.81 6.26 -20.68
N ILE A 435 -9.56 5.97 -20.27
CA ILE A 435 -9.15 6.00 -18.86
C ILE A 435 -9.29 7.42 -18.30
N ILE A 436 -8.84 8.43 -19.04
CA ILE A 436 -8.93 9.83 -18.63
C ILE A 436 -10.39 10.28 -18.50
N ASP A 437 -11.24 9.90 -19.46
CA ASP A 437 -12.67 10.22 -19.42
C ASP A 437 -13.35 9.51 -18.23
N TYR A 438 -13.02 8.24 -17.98
CA TYR A 438 -13.51 7.50 -16.82
C TYR A 438 -13.11 8.16 -15.50
N ILE A 439 -11.84 8.54 -15.35
CA ILE A 439 -11.36 9.25 -14.15
C ILE A 439 -12.09 10.58 -14.00
N TYR A 440 -12.28 11.34 -15.09
CA TYR A 440 -13.00 12.62 -15.04
C TYR A 440 -14.45 12.44 -14.58
N ASP A 441 -15.18 11.52 -15.20
CA ASP A 441 -16.60 11.30 -14.91
C ASP A 441 -16.81 10.79 -13.47
N ASN A 442 -15.95 9.90 -12.97
CA ASN A 442 -16.14 9.25 -11.66
C ASN A 442 -15.46 9.96 -10.48
N PHE A 443 -14.43 10.77 -10.73
CA PHE A 443 -13.59 11.38 -9.67
C PHE A 443 -13.53 12.91 -9.70
N LEU A 444 -14.10 13.59 -10.70
CA LEU A 444 -14.03 15.05 -10.81
C LEU A 444 -15.36 15.75 -11.13
N LYS A 445 -16.18 15.17 -12.02
CA LYS A 445 -17.34 15.84 -12.61
C LYS A 445 -18.38 16.24 -11.58
N ASP A 446 -18.92 15.28 -10.85
CA ASP A 446 -19.94 15.52 -9.84
C ASP A 446 -19.30 15.76 -8.47
N GLU A 447 -18.47 14.80 -8.04
CA GLU A 447 -17.69 14.82 -6.81
C GLU A 447 -16.20 14.98 -7.14
N VAL A 448 -15.52 15.86 -6.39
CA VAL A 448 -14.08 16.11 -6.59
C VAL A 448 -13.29 15.28 -5.59
N LYS A 449 -12.82 14.13 -6.06
CA LYS A 449 -12.08 13.11 -5.29
C LYS A 449 -10.56 13.23 -5.47
N ILE A 450 -10.11 13.67 -6.65
CA ILE A 450 -8.69 13.88 -6.96
C ILE A 450 -8.37 15.34 -7.26
N ASP A 451 -7.08 15.71 -7.23
CA ASP A 451 -6.65 17.09 -7.48
C ASP A 451 -6.76 17.47 -8.96
N TYR A 452 -7.62 18.46 -9.25
CA TYR A 452 -7.88 18.90 -10.62
C TYR A 452 -6.67 19.58 -11.28
N ILE A 453 -5.82 20.28 -10.51
CA ILE A 453 -4.60 20.89 -11.07
C ILE A 453 -3.64 19.79 -11.51
N ILE A 454 -3.33 18.83 -10.64
CA ILE A 454 -2.46 17.70 -10.96
C ILE A 454 -3.05 16.90 -12.11
N PHE A 455 -4.34 16.58 -12.10
CA PHE A 455 -5.01 15.86 -13.18
C PHE A 455 -4.90 16.59 -14.53
N SER A 456 -5.03 17.92 -14.55
CA SER A 456 -4.85 18.71 -15.76
C SER A 456 -3.43 18.63 -16.34
N ILE A 457 -2.42 18.57 -15.47
CA ILE A 457 -1.01 18.40 -15.86
C ILE A 457 -0.77 16.96 -16.32
N PHE A 458 -1.38 15.97 -15.65
CA PHE A 458 -1.32 14.56 -15.99
C PHE A 458 -1.84 14.26 -17.41
N LYS A 459 -2.97 14.87 -17.81
CA LYS A 459 -3.46 14.76 -19.19
C LYS A 459 -2.44 15.23 -20.24
N ASN A 460 -1.71 16.31 -19.93
CA ASN A 460 -0.66 16.82 -20.80
C ASN A 460 0.57 15.90 -20.82
N TYR A 461 0.91 15.29 -19.68
CA TYR A 461 1.99 14.31 -19.57
C TYR A 461 1.73 13.11 -20.49
N LEU A 462 0.55 12.48 -20.41
CA LEU A 462 0.18 11.38 -21.29
C LEU A 462 0.23 11.80 -22.76
N SER A 463 -0.34 12.96 -23.10
CA SER A 463 -0.32 13.50 -24.47
C SER A 463 1.09 13.75 -25.03
N SER A 464 2.06 14.04 -24.16
CA SER A 464 3.45 14.27 -24.54
C SER A 464 4.23 12.98 -24.77
N LYS A 465 3.88 11.89 -24.06
CA LYS A 465 4.48 10.57 -24.20
C LYS A 465 4.22 9.96 -25.59
N TYR A 466 3.14 10.38 -26.25
CA TYR A 466 2.79 9.99 -27.63
C TYR A 466 3.36 10.89 -28.74
N LYS A 467 4.10 11.95 -28.39
CA LYS A 467 4.68 12.91 -29.35
C LYS A 467 6.22 12.85 -29.40
N GLY A 468 6.83 11.94 -28.66
CA GLY A 468 8.28 11.75 -28.53
C GLY A 468 8.83 10.67 -29.46
#